data_AF-A0A6A2G2H2-F1
#
_entry.id   AF-A0A6A2G2H2-F1
#
_cell.length_a   1.000
_cell.length_b   1.000
_cell.length_c   1.000
_cell.angle_alpha   90.00
_cell.angle_beta   90.00
_cell.angle_gamma   90.00
#
_symmetry.space_group_name_H-M   'P 1'
#
loop_
_entity.id
_entity.type
_entity.pdbx_description
1 polymer ?
#
loop_
_entity_poly.entity_id
_entity_poly.type
_entity_poly.pdbx_seq_one_letter_code
_entity_poly.pdbx_strand_id
1 'polypeptide(L)'
;MTDEELAQYNQCSDDLRYYDNTIWQIPSITMAIASAVFAISYQYTDKLFPRAIILLIGGIFSFSLTVALVKHRLFQEQRIEFLSQTEERWLISNIIKSPIKRRTDEIQDVSWYEETKAYHWLRSSMVIISSFLIVFGIYYLVLSLWEYLILQCTK
;
A
#
# COMPACT_ATOMS: atom_id res chain seq x y z
N MET A 1 27.67 17.12 -17.92
CA MET A 1 26.25 17.07 -17.57
C MET A 1 25.53 17.74 -18.70
N THR A 2 24.70 17.01 -19.43
CA THR A 2 23.79 17.63 -20.40
C THR A 2 22.57 18.17 -19.66
N ASP A 3 21.93 19.21 -20.19
CA ASP A 3 20.71 19.78 -19.59
C ASP A 3 19.57 18.74 -19.52
N GLU A 4 19.54 17.82 -20.49
CA GLU A 4 18.59 16.70 -20.56
C GLU A 4 18.80 15.69 -19.40
N GLU A 5 20.05 15.34 -19.10
CA GLU A 5 20.38 14.44 -17.99
C GLU A 5 19.97 15.05 -16.65
N LEU A 6 20.19 16.35 -16.47
CA LEU A 6 19.79 17.06 -15.25
C LEU A 6 18.27 17.14 -15.11
N ALA A 7 17.55 17.37 -16.21
CA ALA A 7 16.09 17.39 -16.22
C ALA A 7 15.50 16.02 -15.85
N GLN A 8 16.02 14.94 -16.44
CA GLN A 8 15.59 13.57 -16.13
C GLN A 8 15.90 13.19 -14.68
N TYR A 9 17.05 13.61 -14.16
CA TYR A 9 17.43 13.40 -12.76
C TYR A 9 16.47 14.11 -11.80
N ASN A 10 16.17 15.39 -12.05
CA ASN A 10 15.24 16.16 -11.22
C ASN A 10 13.83 15.52 -11.22
N GLN A 11 13.33 15.12 -12.39
CA GLN A 11 12.04 14.43 -12.49
C GLN A 11 12.03 13.12 -11.70
N CYS A 12 13.10 12.32 -11.81
CA CYS A 12 13.23 11.05 -11.08
C CYS A 12 13.30 11.26 -9.56
N SER A 13 13.98 12.32 -9.11
CA SER A 13 14.04 12.72 -7.70
C SER A 13 12.67 13.17 -7.18
N ASP A 14 11.91 13.94 -7.96
CA ASP A 14 10.57 14.37 -7.58
C ASP A 14 9.58 13.19 -7.53
N ASP A 15 9.63 12.29 -8.52
CA ASP A 15 8.86 11.04 -8.54
C ASP A 15 9.15 10.21 -7.28
N LEU A 16 10.42 10.10 -6.87
CA LEU A 16 10.81 9.34 -5.68
C LEU A 16 10.13 9.88 -4.41
N ARG A 17 10.10 11.21 -4.24
CA ARG A 17 9.42 11.86 -3.10
C ARG A 17 7.92 11.65 -3.13
N TYR A 18 7.33 11.61 -4.32
CA TYR A 18 5.92 11.28 -4.49
C TYR A 18 5.61 9.84 -4.06
N TYR A 19 6.44 8.88 -4.45
CA TYR A 19 6.27 7.47 -4.06
C TYR A 19 6.41 7.28 -2.55
N ASP A 20 7.40 7.93 -1.93
CA ASP A 20 7.62 7.84 -0.49
C ASP A 20 6.39 8.29 0.31
N ASN A 21 5.85 9.47 0.00
CA ASN A 21 4.62 9.96 0.60
C ASN A 21 3.44 9.00 0.37
N THR A 22 3.32 8.46 -0.84
CA THR A 22 2.22 7.57 -1.23
C THR A 22 2.24 6.26 -0.43
N ILE A 23 3.42 5.68 -0.21
CA ILE A 23 3.60 4.43 0.55
C ILE A 23 3.10 4.57 1.99
N TRP A 24 3.30 5.74 2.62
CA TRP A 24 2.82 6.02 3.97
C TRP A 24 1.33 6.40 4.03
N GLN A 25 0.75 6.92 2.95
CA GLN A 25 -0.66 7.29 2.89
C GLN A 25 -1.59 6.10 2.63
N ILE A 26 -1.18 5.13 1.81
CA ILE A 26 -2.01 3.96 1.44
C ILE A 26 -2.54 3.18 2.66
N PRO A 27 -1.74 2.86 3.69
CA PRO A 27 -2.21 2.17 4.90
C PRO A 27 -3.27 2.98 5.65
N SER A 28 -3.08 4.29 5.77
CA SER A 28 -4.02 5.21 6.44
C SER A 28 -5.37 5.26 5.72
N ILE A 29 -5.34 5.38 4.39
CA ILE A 29 -6.55 5.34 3.55
C ILE A 29 -7.24 3.97 3.67
N THR A 30 -6.47 2.89 3.66
CA THR A 30 -7.00 1.53 3.81
C THR A 30 -7.69 1.34 5.14
N MET A 31 -7.12 1.83 6.24
CA MET A 31 -7.74 1.79 7.57
C MET A 31 -9.03 2.61 7.63
N ALA A 32 -9.04 3.80 7.03
CA ALA A 32 -10.24 4.64 6.98
C ALA A 32 -11.37 3.95 6.19
N ILE A 33 -11.04 3.28 5.08
CA ILE A 33 -12.03 2.58 4.26
C ILE A 33 -12.50 1.31 4.95
N ALA A 34 -11.59 0.53 5.55
CA ALA A 34 -11.93 -0.67 6.30
C ALA A 34 -12.87 -0.35 7.48
N SER A 35 -12.60 0.72 8.22
CA SER A 35 -13.45 1.15 9.34
C SER A 35 -14.81 1.66 8.87
N ALA A 36 -14.86 2.45 7.78
CA ALA A 36 -16.11 2.91 7.19
C ALA A 36 -16.97 1.76 6.68
N VAL A 37 -16.38 0.80 5.95
CA VAL A 37 -17.08 -0.40 5.47
C VAL A 37 -17.63 -1.20 6.64
N PHE A 38 -16.82 -1.41 7.69
CA PHE A 38 -17.25 -2.12 8.88
C PHE A 38 -18.44 -1.41 9.53
N ALA A 39 -18.34 -0.10 9.80
CA ALA A 39 -19.42 0.69 10.39
C ALA A 39 -20.72 0.62 9.55
N ILE A 40 -20.63 0.82 8.24
CA ILE A 40 -21.79 0.78 7.34
C ILE A 40 -22.45 -0.60 7.33
N SER A 41 -21.65 -1.66 7.32
CA SER A 41 -22.14 -3.05 7.29
C SER A 41 -22.98 -3.42 8.52
N TYR A 42 -22.68 -2.84 9.68
CA TYR A 42 -23.42 -3.06 10.92
C TYR A 42 -24.54 -2.04 11.16
N GLN A 43 -24.36 -0.79 10.74
CA GLN A 43 -25.34 0.27 10.99
C GLN A 43 -26.55 0.22 10.05
N TYR A 44 -26.35 -0.16 8.79
CA TYR A 44 -27.39 -0.04 7.75
C TYR A 44 -27.93 -1.39 7.26
N THR A 45 -27.39 -2.50 7.76
CA THR A 45 -27.80 -3.83 7.28
C THR A 45 -28.16 -4.76 8.42
N ASP A 46 -29.46 -5.00 8.60
CA ASP A 46 -29.98 -6.03 9.53
C ASP A 46 -29.91 -7.43 8.94
N LYS A 47 -29.94 -7.54 7.60
CA LYS A 47 -29.87 -8.81 6.88
C LYS A 47 -28.42 -9.31 6.77
N LEU A 48 -28.23 -10.62 6.92
CA LEU A 48 -26.90 -11.23 6.84
C LEU A 48 -26.30 -11.16 5.44
N PHE A 49 -27.11 -11.35 4.39
CA PHE A 49 -26.63 -11.38 3.01
C PHE A 49 -25.98 -10.06 2.55
N PRO A 50 -26.63 -8.88 2.64
CA PRO A 50 -25.99 -7.65 2.17
C PRO A 50 -24.80 -7.24 3.04
N ARG A 51 -24.79 -7.61 4.33
CA ARG A 51 -23.63 -7.39 5.21
C ARG A 51 -22.42 -8.16 4.70
N ALA A 52 -22.61 -9.44 4.33
CA ALA A 52 -21.57 -10.25 3.74
C ALA A 52 -20.99 -9.62 2.47
N ILE A 53 -21.85 -9.14 1.55
CA ILE A 53 -21.43 -8.51 0.31
C ILE A 53 -20.61 -7.23 0.57
N ILE A 54 -21.06 -6.36 1.48
CA ILE A 54 -20.36 -5.11 1.81
C ILE A 54 -18.96 -5.41 2.39
N LEU A 55 -18.85 -6.37 3.31
CA LEU A 55 -17.58 -6.78 3.90
C LEU A 55 -16.63 -7.39 2.85
N LEU A 56 -17.14 -8.22 1.93
CA LEU A 56 -16.36 -8.79 0.84
C LEU A 56 -15.84 -7.71 -0.11
N ILE A 57 -16.66 -6.74 -0.48
CA ILE A 57 -16.24 -5.61 -1.32
C ILE A 57 -15.13 -4.82 -0.63
N GLY A 58 -15.28 -4.50 0.66
CA GLY A 58 -14.24 -3.82 1.42
C GLY A 58 -12.95 -4.63 1.50
N GLY A 59 -13.04 -5.94 1.73
CA GLY A 59 -11.88 -6.83 1.76
C GLY A 59 -11.13 -6.90 0.43
N ILE A 60 -11.85 -7.02 -0.69
CA ILE A 60 -11.26 -7.00 -2.05
C ILE A 60 -10.60 -5.64 -2.32
N PHE A 61 -11.23 -4.55 -1.90
CA PHE A 61 -10.69 -3.22 -2.09
C PHE A 61 -9.42 -2.99 -1.26
N SER A 62 -9.40 -3.38 0.02
CA SER A 62 -8.20 -3.37 0.87
C SER A 62 -7.08 -4.24 0.29
N PHE A 63 -7.41 -5.39 -0.30
CA PHE A 63 -6.44 -6.24 -0.99
C PHE A 63 -5.86 -5.55 -2.24
N SER A 64 -6.69 -4.87 -3.04
CA SER A 64 -6.23 -4.08 -4.19
C SER A 64 -5.25 -2.97 -3.77
N LEU A 65 -5.54 -2.26 -2.68
CA LEU A 65 -4.63 -1.25 -2.12
C LEU A 65 -3.32 -1.87 -1.61
N THR A 66 -3.37 -3.09 -1.08
CA THR A 66 -2.16 -3.84 -0.70
C THR A 66 -1.29 -4.13 -1.93
N VAL A 67 -1.88 -4.54 -3.05
CA VAL A 67 -1.15 -4.74 -4.31
C VAL A 67 -0.56 -3.43 -4.82
N ALA A 68 -1.31 -2.33 -4.74
CA ALA A 68 -0.81 -1.00 -5.10
C ALA A 68 0.41 -0.61 -4.25
N LEU A 69 0.38 -0.85 -2.93
CA LEU A 69 1.52 -0.59 -2.04
C LEU A 69 2.77 -1.39 -2.44
N VAL A 70 2.60 -2.68 -2.80
CA VAL A 70 3.72 -3.51 -3.29
C VAL A 70 4.30 -2.96 -4.60
N LYS A 71 3.42 -2.57 -5.53
CA LYS A 71 3.84 -1.99 -6.81
C LYS A 71 4.57 -0.65 -6.63
N HIS A 72 4.08 0.22 -5.76
CA HIS A 72 4.72 1.50 -5.46
C HIS A 72 6.11 1.30 -4.83
N ARG A 73 6.28 0.32 -3.94
CA ARG A 73 7.59 -0.02 -3.39
C ARG A 73 8.57 -0.48 -4.45
N LEU A 74 8.14 -1.35 -5.37
CA LEU A 74 8.99 -1.82 -6.46
C LEU A 74 9.51 -0.67 -7.34
N PHE A 75 8.63 0.28 -7.69
CA PHE A 75 9.05 1.45 -8.46
C PHE A 75 9.97 2.38 -7.67
N GLN A 76 9.74 2.55 -6.36
CA GLN A 76 10.63 3.33 -5.50
C GLN A 76 12.06 2.77 -5.55
N GLU A 77 12.22 1.45 -5.41
CA GLU A 77 13.52 0.77 -5.45
C GLU A 77 14.24 0.96 -6.79
N GLN A 78 13.53 0.78 -7.92
CA GLN A 78 14.09 1.02 -9.26
C GLN A 78 14.56 2.46 -9.46
N ARG A 79 13.81 3.44 -8.93
CA ARG A 79 14.17 4.87 -9.04
C ARG A 79 15.38 5.21 -8.17
N ILE A 80 15.48 4.65 -6.97
CA ILE A 80 16.64 4.79 -6.10
C ILE A 80 17.90 4.26 -6.79
N GLU A 81 17.82 3.07 -7.39
CA GLU A 81 18.93 2.46 -8.12
C GLU A 81 19.36 3.33 -9.30
N PHE A 82 18.41 3.81 -10.11
CA PHE A 82 18.71 4.71 -11.23
C PHE A 82 19.40 6.00 -10.80
N LEU A 83 18.92 6.64 -9.72
CA LEU A 83 19.53 7.86 -9.19
C LEU A 83 20.94 7.58 -8.65
N SER A 84 21.12 6.48 -7.92
CA SER A 84 22.42 6.08 -7.37
C SER A 84 23.47 5.83 -8.46
N GLN A 85 23.10 5.09 -9.52
CA GLN A 85 23.99 4.85 -10.66
C GLN A 85 24.35 6.14 -11.42
N THR A 86 23.41 7.08 -11.50
CA THR A 86 23.61 8.38 -12.16
C THR A 86 24.56 9.26 -11.35
N GLU A 87 24.34 9.35 -10.03
CA GLU A 87 25.23 10.08 -9.12
C GLU A 87 26.65 9.50 -9.11
N GLU A 88 26.79 8.17 -9.08
CA GLU A 88 28.08 7.48 -9.15
C GLU A 88 28.83 7.83 -10.45
N ARG A 89 28.12 7.81 -11.59
CA ARG A 89 28.69 8.20 -12.88
C ARG A 89 29.18 9.65 -12.87
N TRP A 90 28.43 10.56 -12.26
CA TRP A 90 28.79 11.97 -12.15
C TRP A 90 29.97 12.23 -11.20
N LEU A 91 30.10 11.43 -10.14
CA LEU A 91 31.25 11.45 -9.24
C LEU A 91 32.52 10.96 -9.94
N ILE A 92 32.45 9.82 -10.63
CA ILE A 92 33.60 9.24 -11.35
C ILE A 92 34.08 10.17 -12.47
N SER A 93 33.15 10.82 -13.17
CA SER A 93 33.45 11.80 -14.22
C SER A 93 33.85 13.19 -13.69
N ASN A 94 33.92 13.36 -12.35
CA ASN A 94 34.30 14.59 -11.68
C ASN A 94 33.44 15.81 -12.06
N ILE A 95 32.20 15.55 -12.51
CA ILE A 95 31.18 16.57 -12.81
C ILE A 95 30.67 17.19 -11.50
N ILE A 96 30.57 16.38 -10.45
CA ILE A 96 30.13 16.78 -9.11
C ILE A 96 31.24 16.39 -8.11
N LYS A 97 31.51 17.27 -7.13
CA LYS A 97 32.60 17.11 -6.15
C LYS A 97 32.22 16.28 -4.91
N SER A 98 30.94 16.06 -4.69
CA SER A 98 30.41 15.31 -3.55
C SER A 98 29.05 14.71 -3.90
N PRO A 99 28.67 13.55 -3.32
CA PRO A 99 27.31 13.04 -3.49
C PRO A 99 26.30 14.11 -3.05
N ILE A 100 25.23 14.26 -3.83
CA ILE A 100 24.14 15.17 -3.48
C ILE A 100 23.41 14.54 -2.30
N LYS A 101 23.66 15.04 -1.09
CA LYS A 101 22.97 14.58 0.12
C LYS A 101 21.48 14.88 -0.05
N ARG A 102 20.65 13.85 -0.24
CA ARG A 102 19.21 14.02 -0.41
C ARG A 102 18.62 14.44 0.94
N ARG A 103 17.51 15.17 0.95
CA ARG A 103 16.80 15.53 2.20
C ARG A 103 16.37 14.27 2.99
N THR A 104 16.14 13.15 2.29
CA THR A 104 15.95 11.84 2.91
C THR A 104 17.19 11.38 3.67
N ASP A 105 18.41 11.66 3.20
CA ASP A 105 19.68 11.20 3.79
C ASP A 105 19.97 11.83 5.17
N GLU A 106 19.35 12.98 5.47
CA GLU A 106 19.45 13.61 6.80
C GLU A 106 18.53 12.94 7.83
N ILE A 107 17.50 12.21 7.36
CA ILE A 107 16.64 11.32 8.16
C ILE A 107 17.20 9.87 8.13
N GLN A 108 17.91 9.50 7.07
CA GLN A 108 18.46 8.16 6.76
C GLN A 108 19.66 7.71 7.63
N ASP A 109 19.86 8.28 8.82
CA ASP A 109 20.60 7.57 9.88
C ASP A 109 19.75 6.39 10.43
N VAL A 110 18.50 6.25 9.98
CA VAL A 110 17.78 4.98 10.05
C VAL A 110 18.40 4.01 9.04
N SER A 111 19.11 3.00 9.53
CA SER A 111 19.75 2.01 8.66
C SER A 111 18.72 1.43 7.68
N TRP A 112 19.11 1.16 6.42
CA TRP A 112 18.25 0.59 5.38
C TRP A 112 17.44 -0.64 5.83
N TYR A 113 17.94 -1.33 6.86
CA TYR A 113 17.31 -2.46 7.53
C TYR A 113 16.01 -2.08 8.26
N GLU A 114 15.94 -0.89 8.87
CA GLU A 114 14.76 -0.40 9.57
C GLU A 114 13.64 -0.01 8.59
N GLU A 115 13.98 0.61 7.46
CA GLU A 115 13.00 0.90 6.39
C GLU A 115 12.41 -0.39 5.80
N THR A 116 13.26 -1.39 5.57
CA THR A 116 12.83 -2.69 5.04
C THR A 116 11.89 -3.38 6.03
N LYS A 117 12.20 -3.32 7.33
CA LYS A 117 11.36 -3.87 8.40
C LYS A 117 10.03 -3.12 8.52
N ALA A 118 10.03 -1.79 8.39
CA ALA A 118 8.82 -0.97 8.41
C ALA A 118 7.88 -1.31 7.23
N TYR A 119 8.43 -1.46 6.03
CA TYR A 119 7.65 -1.88 4.85
C TYR A 119 7.05 -3.28 5.03
N HIS A 120 7.82 -4.26 5.52
CA HIS A 120 7.28 -5.59 5.78
C HIS A 120 6.16 -5.57 6.82
N TRP A 121 6.30 -4.75 7.86
CA TRP A 121 5.26 -4.56 8.87
C TRP A 121 3.99 -3.92 8.29
N LEU A 122 4.13 -2.88 7.47
CA LEU A 122 3.03 -2.23 6.75
C LEU A 122 2.30 -3.20 5.82
N ARG A 123 3.04 -3.95 5.00
CA ARG A 123 2.46 -4.95 4.11
C ARG A 123 1.72 -6.02 4.91
N SER A 124 2.32 -6.51 6.00
CA SER A 124 1.70 -7.53 6.85
C SER A 124 0.40 -7.03 7.48
N SER A 125 0.37 -5.80 7.99
CA SER A 125 -0.85 -5.24 8.59
C SER A 125 -1.98 -5.09 7.57
N MET A 126 -1.67 -4.63 6.36
CA MET A 126 -2.65 -4.52 5.27
C MET A 126 -3.22 -5.88 4.83
N VAL A 127 -2.38 -6.91 4.75
CA VAL A 127 -2.83 -8.28 4.47
C VAL A 127 -3.75 -8.80 5.57
N ILE A 128 -3.42 -8.54 6.84
CA ILE A 128 -4.25 -8.95 7.99
C ILE A 128 -5.63 -8.29 7.92
N ILE A 129 -5.69 -6.97 7.69
CA ILE A 129 -6.96 -6.23 7.58
C ILE A 129 -7.80 -6.76 6.42
N SER A 130 -7.19 -6.96 5.25
CA SER A 130 -7.89 -7.49 4.07
C SER A 130 -8.42 -8.90 4.34
N SER A 131 -7.60 -9.76 4.94
CA SER A 131 -7.98 -11.13 5.29
C SER A 131 -9.11 -11.14 6.32
N PHE A 132 -9.05 -10.27 7.32
CA PHE A 132 -10.10 -10.12 8.33
C PHE A 132 -11.45 -9.79 7.69
N LEU A 133 -11.51 -8.77 6.82
CA LEU A 133 -12.75 -8.40 6.13
C LEU A 133 -13.29 -9.53 5.24
N ILE A 134 -12.41 -10.22 4.51
CA ILE A 134 -12.80 -11.34 3.64
C ILE A 134 -13.34 -12.51 4.46
N VAL A 135 -12.64 -12.91 5.53
CA VAL A 135 -13.06 -14.03 6.40
C VAL A 135 -14.41 -13.74 7.05
N PHE A 136 -14.61 -12.53 7.58
CA PHE A 136 -15.91 -12.12 8.13
C PHE A 136 -17.01 -12.06 7.07
N GLY A 137 -16.69 -11.57 5.86
CA GLY A 137 -17.62 -11.58 4.74
C GLY A 137 -18.05 -13.01 4.36
N ILE A 138 -17.11 -13.94 4.24
CA ILE A 138 -17.39 -15.36 3.96
C ILE A 138 -18.21 -15.99 5.08
N TYR A 139 -17.86 -15.73 6.34
CA TYR A 139 -18.60 -16.24 7.50
C TYR A 139 -20.08 -15.85 7.45
N TYR A 140 -20.38 -14.56 7.22
CA TYR A 140 -21.77 -14.10 7.10
C TYR A 140 -22.48 -14.62 5.85
N LEU A 141 -21.75 -14.86 4.77
CA LEU A 141 -22.30 -15.46 3.56
C LEU A 141 -22.74 -16.91 3.83
N VAL A 142 -21.89 -17.71 4.49
CA VAL A 142 -22.21 -19.09 4.88
C VAL A 142 -23.41 -19.11 5.84
N LEU A 143 -23.44 -18.23 6.83
CA LEU A 143 -24.57 -18.14 7.76
C LEU A 143 -25.87 -17.78 7.04
N SER A 144 -25.81 -16.84 6.10
CA SER A 144 -26.97 -16.46 5.29
C SER A 144 -27.47 -17.61 4.40
N LEU A 145 -26.57 -18.41 3.83
CA LEU A 145 -26.94 -19.59 3.04
C LEU A 145 -27.56 -20.67 3.92
N TRP A 146 -27.05 -20.86 5.13
CA TRP A 146 -27.57 -21.80 6.10
C TRP A 146 -29.01 -21.45 6.52
N GLU A 147 -29.28 -20.17 6.84
CA GLU A 147 -30.64 -19.69 7.13
C GLU A 147 -31.60 -19.93 5.95
N TYR A 148 -31.12 -19.69 4.73
CA TYR A 148 -31.89 -19.92 3.52
C TYR A 148 -32.24 -21.40 3.30
N LEU A 149 -31.28 -22.31 3.56
CA LEU A 149 -31.49 -23.76 3.45
C LEU A 149 -32.48 -24.29 4.50
N ILE A 150 -32.38 -23.81 5.75
CA ILE A 150 -33.34 -24.16 6.80
C ILE A 150 -34.75 -23.76 6.38
N LEU A 151 -34.93 -22.52 5.92
CA LEU A 151 -36.23 -22.01 5.48
C LEU A 151 -36.85 -22.81 4.34
N GLN A 152 -36.05 -23.46 3.49
CA GLN A 152 -36.55 -24.37 2.46
C GLN A 152 -36.95 -25.74 3.02
N CYS A 153 -36.28 -26.26 4.04
CA CYS A 153 -36.62 -27.56 4.65
C CYS A 153 -37.88 -27.51 5.53
N THR A 154 -38.23 -26.34 6.07
CA THR A 154 -39.42 -26.17 6.93
C THR A 154 -40.72 -25.91 6.16
N LYS A 155 -40.66 -25.76 4.82
CA LYS A 155 -41.83 -25.60 3.94
C LYS A 155 -42.20 -26.92 3.28
#